data_AF-A0A3S3UC11-F1
#
_entry.id   AF-A0A3S3UC11-F1
#
_cell.length_a   1.000
_cell.length_b   1.000
_cell.length_c   1.000
_cell.angle_alpha   90.00
_cell.angle_beta   90.00
_cell.angle_gamma   90.00
#
_symmetry.space_group_name_H-M   'P 1'
#
loop_
_entity.id
_entity.type
_entity.pdbx_description
1 polymer ?
#
loop_
_entity_poly.entity_id
_entity_poly.type
_entity_poly.pdbx_seq_one_letter_code
_entity_poly.pdbx_strand_id
1 'polypeptide(L)'
;MPRLSTLPASALLVFGLATAAVAQTSDAGQGVTPAAPAETSAPAVAAPAAPVVPAPAPEAASPQETAPAAVSPAAPVIGTAPVSDAPAQSEPAAASQAGSQAAAPADAAAAEGAEATEGLREIGLNGRRGGGHHHRGGPDHGGVQPGAAPQTAAHDLSPEGMYRQADAVVKAVMILLAVAAFLTWTIFVFKMIEIGFAKARARRAARLLTRAPSLEAAVRDLGERRDPAAFMARAIHEEYGRSDAVLDGAGAEGLKERAVSIVGRVDAQATARLRRGMGVLATVGSVSPFVGLFGTVWGIMNSFIGIAESGTTNLAVVAPGIAEALFATAIGLVAAIPAVVIYNHFTRGIAAYKLNLGDAGAAALRLLSRDIDFRHLKGN
;
A
#
# COMPACT_ATOMS: atom_id res chain seq x y z
N MET A 1 -22.09 3.88 -28.79
CA MET A 1 -20.79 4.50 -28.41
C MET A 1 -21.02 6.00 -28.25
N PRO A 2 -20.72 6.63 -27.10
CA PRO A 2 -20.40 8.05 -27.08
C PRO A 2 -18.89 8.23 -27.29
N ARG A 3 -18.52 9.23 -28.08
CA ARG A 3 -17.16 9.54 -28.51
C ARG A 3 -16.28 9.97 -27.33
N LEU A 4 -15.03 9.53 -27.32
CA LEU A 4 -13.95 9.92 -26.39
C LEU A 4 -13.44 11.37 -26.61
N SER A 5 -14.20 12.23 -27.30
CA SER A 5 -13.77 13.57 -27.68
C SER A 5 -14.13 14.67 -26.67
N THR A 6 -14.50 14.33 -25.44
CA THR A 6 -14.88 15.31 -24.39
C THR A 6 -14.16 15.09 -23.07
N LEU A 7 -12.90 14.66 -23.12
CA LEU A 7 -12.00 14.82 -21.97
C LEU A 7 -11.27 16.16 -22.13
N PRO A 8 -11.21 17.00 -21.08
CA PRO A 8 -10.51 18.28 -21.17
C PRO A 8 -9.04 18.02 -21.48
N ALA A 9 -8.43 18.82 -22.35
CA ALA A 9 -7.04 18.67 -22.81
C ALA A 9 -6.02 18.59 -21.65
N SER A 10 -6.38 19.13 -20.48
CA SER A 10 -5.64 19.04 -19.22
C SER A 10 -5.52 17.61 -18.67
N ALA A 11 -6.48 16.71 -18.92
CA ALA A 11 -6.42 15.32 -18.47
C ALA A 11 -5.44 14.46 -19.28
N LEU A 12 -5.24 14.77 -20.56
CA LEU A 12 -4.26 14.09 -21.43
C LEU A 12 -2.82 14.53 -21.13
N LEU A 13 -2.64 15.80 -20.75
CA LEU A 13 -1.34 16.37 -20.39
C LEU A 13 -0.78 15.77 -19.08
N VAL A 14 -1.65 15.54 -18.09
CA VAL A 14 -1.28 14.89 -16.81
C VAL A 14 -0.92 13.41 -17.01
N PHE A 15 -1.56 12.73 -17.96
CA PHE A 15 -1.22 11.33 -18.31
C PHE A 15 0.14 11.23 -19.01
N GLY A 16 0.52 12.22 -19.82
CA GLY A 16 1.81 12.30 -20.50
C GLY A 16 2.99 12.59 -19.58
N LEU A 17 2.84 13.51 -18.60
CA LEU A 17 3.92 13.80 -17.65
C LEU A 17 4.21 12.65 -16.68
N ALA A 18 3.18 11.91 -16.24
CA ALA A 18 3.36 10.78 -15.34
C ALA A 18 4.04 9.57 -15.99
N THR A 19 3.97 9.43 -17.31
CA THR A 19 4.68 8.37 -18.06
C THR A 19 6.10 8.77 -18.43
N ALA A 20 6.36 10.05 -18.73
CA ALA A 20 7.71 10.54 -19.05
C ALA A 20 8.69 10.44 -17.87
N ALA A 21 8.22 10.66 -16.63
CA ALA A 21 9.06 10.58 -15.43
C ALA A 21 9.53 9.14 -15.10
N VAL A 22 8.85 8.11 -15.62
CA VAL A 22 9.23 6.69 -15.41
C VAL A 22 10.16 6.18 -16.53
N ALA A 23 10.17 6.81 -17.70
CA ALA A 23 11.01 6.38 -18.83
C ALA A 23 12.45 6.91 -18.77
N GLN A 24 12.70 8.06 -18.11
CA GLN A 24 14.03 8.69 -18.07
C GLN A 24 15.05 8.02 -17.14
N THR A 25 14.65 7.05 -16.32
CA THR A 25 15.57 6.32 -15.43
C THR A 25 16.18 5.07 -16.06
N SER A 26 15.87 4.76 -17.33
CA SER A 26 16.28 3.50 -17.99
C SER A 26 17.30 3.65 -19.12
N ASP A 27 17.80 4.86 -19.44
CA ASP A 27 18.65 5.09 -20.63
C ASP A 27 19.92 5.89 -20.33
N ALA A 28 20.65 5.49 -19.29
CA ALA A 28 22.00 5.99 -19.00
C ALA A 28 22.95 4.81 -18.79
N GLY A 29 23.27 4.12 -19.88
CA GLY A 29 24.29 3.07 -19.82
C GLY A 29 24.37 2.19 -21.05
N GLN A 30 24.66 2.74 -22.23
CA GLN A 30 25.24 1.97 -23.34
C GLN A 30 25.76 2.90 -24.43
N GLY A 31 27.08 2.91 -24.62
CA GLY A 31 27.71 3.63 -25.72
C GLY A 31 29.21 3.42 -25.79
N VAL A 32 29.66 2.21 -26.16
CA VAL A 32 30.94 2.03 -26.87
C VAL A 32 30.83 0.83 -27.83
N THR A 33 31.15 1.07 -29.11
CA THR A 33 31.17 0.18 -30.28
C THR A 33 32.35 -0.81 -30.27
N PRO A 34 32.30 -1.93 -31.04
CA PRO A 34 33.32 -2.98 -31.00
C PRO A 34 34.41 -2.82 -32.09
N ALA A 35 35.63 -3.25 -31.79
CA ALA A 35 36.68 -3.54 -32.78
C ALA A 35 37.44 -4.82 -32.37
N ALA A 36 37.68 -5.70 -33.34
CA ALA A 36 38.43 -6.96 -33.24
C ALA A 36 39.70 -6.89 -34.15
N PRO A 37 40.57 -7.92 -34.19
CA PRO A 37 41.38 -8.49 -33.12
C PRO A 37 42.90 -8.42 -33.47
N ALA A 38 43.78 -8.59 -32.49
CA ALA A 38 45.19 -8.96 -32.74
C ALA A 38 45.73 -9.80 -31.58
N GLU A 39 46.29 -10.95 -31.93
CA GLU A 39 46.99 -11.90 -31.06
C GLU A 39 48.24 -11.26 -30.43
N THR A 40 48.55 -11.57 -29.17
CA THR A 40 49.90 -11.88 -28.67
C THR A 40 49.81 -12.46 -27.25
N SER A 41 50.67 -13.43 -27.01
CA SER A 41 50.92 -14.37 -25.90
C SER A 41 50.88 -13.90 -24.43
N ALA A 42 50.59 -14.89 -23.58
CA ALA A 42 50.49 -14.98 -22.10
C ALA A 42 51.61 -14.29 -21.27
N PRO A 43 51.38 -14.09 -19.95
CA PRO A 43 51.62 -15.18 -18.99
C PRO A 43 50.52 -15.37 -17.91
N ALA A 44 50.57 -16.55 -17.29
CA ALA A 44 49.62 -17.10 -16.32
C ALA A 44 49.55 -16.34 -14.98
N VAL A 45 48.33 -16.14 -14.46
CA VAL A 45 48.05 -15.81 -13.06
C VAL A 45 46.81 -16.60 -12.59
N ALA A 46 46.92 -17.12 -11.37
CA ALA A 46 46.13 -18.16 -10.74
C ALA A 46 44.62 -17.86 -10.56
N ALA A 47 43.83 -18.95 -10.63
CA ALA A 47 42.39 -18.97 -10.40
C ALA A 47 42.03 -18.86 -8.89
N PRO A 48 40.94 -18.15 -8.54
CA PRO A 48 40.45 -18.09 -7.16
C PRO A 48 39.63 -19.33 -6.78
N ALA A 49 39.78 -19.73 -5.51
CA ALA A 49 39.24 -20.93 -4.90
C ALA A 49 37.69 -20.95 -4.75
N ALA A 50 37.12 -22.14 -4.89
CA ALA A 50 35.70 -22.45 -4.71
C ALA A 50 35.29 -22.51 -3.21
N PRO A 51 34.00 -22.25 -2.88
CA PRO A 51 33.52 -22.21 -1.50
C PRO A 51 33.41 -23.61 -0.86
N VAL A 52 33.83 -23.69 0.40
CA VAL A 52 33.80 -24.89 1.26
C VAL A 52 32.41 -25.05 1.88
N VAL A 53 31.79 -26.21 1.68
CA VAL A 53 30.56 -26.66 2.36
C VAL A 53 30.95 -27.41 3.64
N PRO A 54 30.37 -27.11 4.82
CA PRO A 54 30.66 -27.85 6.04
C PRO A 54 29.92 -29.20 6.08
N ALA A 55 30.63 -30.24 6.54
CA ALA A 55 30.17 -31.62 6.67
C ALA A 55 29.15 -31.82 7.81
N PRO A 56 28.24 -32.82 7.72
CA PRO A 56 27.27 -33.12 8.77
C PRO A 56 27.88 -33.92 9.94
N ALA A 57 27.38 -33.66 11.15
CA ALA A 57 27.75 -34.33 12.40
C ALA A 57 27.20 -35.78 12.49
N PRO A 58 27.83 -36.67 13.29
CA PRO A 58 27.59 -38.11 13.22
C PRO A 58 26.32 -38.59 13.95
N GLU A 59 25.76 -39.63 13.36
CA GLU A 59 24.57 -40.39 13.71
C GLU A 59 24.78 -41.23 14.99
N ALA A 60 23.87 -41.09 15.97
CA ALA A 60 23.88 -41.84 17.21
C ALA A 60 23.01 -43.10 17.08
N ALA A 61 23.60 -44.23 17.45
CA ALA A 61 23.06 -45.58 17.35
C ALA A 61 21.78 -45.81 18.20
N SER A 62 20.85 -46.59 17.62
CA SER A 62 19.70 -47.17 18.31
C SER A 62 20.07 -48.51 18.96
N PRO A 63 19.59 -48.85 20.17
CA PRO A 63 19.62 -50.22 20.68
C PRO A 63 18.39 -51.05 20.24
N GLN A 64 18.63 -52.28 19.78
CA GLN A 64 17.65 -53.37 19.64
C GLN A 64 17.41 -54.09 20.98
N GLU A 65 16.16 -54.51 21.24
CA GLU A 65 15.67 -55.72 21.96
C GLU A 65 14.27 -55.37 22.53
N THR A 66 13.19 -56.16 22.50
CA THR A 66 12.87 -57.56 22.20
C THR A 66 11.35 -57.64 21.91
N ALA A 67 10.90 -58.65 21.16
CA ALA A 67 9.51 -59.16 21.15
C ALA A 67 9.47 -60.46 21.99
N PRO A 68 8.31 -61.00 22.46
CA PRO A 68 7.39 -61.71 21.54
C PRO A 68 5.88 -61.79 21.95
N ALA A 69 5.06 -62.20 20.95
CA ALA A 69 3.80 -62.98 21.01
C ALA A 69 2.54 -62.34 21.69
N ALA A 70 1.28 -62.54 21.29
CA ALA A 70 0.61 -63.64 20.57
C ALA A 70 -0.83 -63.21 20.11
N VAL A 71 -1.27 -63.72 18.93
CA VAL A 71 -2.56 -64.40 18.63
C VAL A 71 -3.92 -63.63 18.62
N SER A 72 -4.61 -63.76 17.47
CA SER A 72 -6.00 -63.42 17.06
C SER A 72 -7.10 -64.30 17.74
N PRO A 73 -8.42 -64.33 17.36
CA PRO A 73 -9.32 -63.39 16.63
C PRO A 73 -10.73 -63.25 17.30
N ALA A 74 -11.67 -62.55 16.61
CA ALA A 74 -13.11 -62.84 16.45
C ALA A 74 -14.13 -61.72 16.80
N ALA A 75 -14.96 -61.39 15.79
CA ALA A 75 -16.28 -60.73 15.86
C ALA A 75 -17.36 -61.78 16.30
N PRO A 76 -18.72 -61.55 16.35
CA PRO A 76 -19.51 -60.48 15.69
C PRO A 76 -20.89 -60.05 16.32
N VAL A 77 -21.60 -59.13 15.62
CA VAL A 77 -23.07 -58.78 15.55
C VAL A 77 -23.84 -58.41 16.85
N ILE A 78 -24.57 -57.28 16.95
CA ILE A 78 -26.02 -57.01 16.67
C ILE A 78 -26.20 -55.52 17.11
N GLY A 79 -26.78 -54.55 16.38
CA GLY A 79 -28.04 -54.50 15.66
C GLY A 79 -29.12 -53.81 16.51
N THR A 80 -29.40 -52.51 16.30
CA THR A 80 -30.72 -51.82 16.40
C THR A 80 -30.57 -50.29 16.40
N ALA A 81 -31.32 -49.62 15.50
CA ALA A 81 -31.68 -48.20 15.54
C ALA A 81 -32.84 -47.99 16.56
N PRO A 82 -33.38 -46.78 16.90
CA PRO A 82 -33.59 -45.62 16.02
C PRO A 82 -33.48 -44.19 16.62
N VAL A 83 -33.44 -43.22 15.69
CA VAL A 83 -34.06 -41.88 15.61
C VAL A 83 -34.76 -41.30 16.87
N SER A 84 -34.37 -40.08 17.32
CA SER A 84 -35.23 -38.87 17.29
C SER A 84 -34.67 -37.66 18.11
N ASP A 85 -34.81 -36.48 17.47
CA ASP A 85 -35.20 -35.15 18.00
C ASP A 85 -34.32 -34.31 18.97
N ALA A 86 -33.71 -33.28 18.34
CA ALA A 86 -33.84 -31.85 18.66
C ALA A 86 -33.21 -31.29 19.97
N PRO A 87 -33.31 -29.96 20.26
CA PRO A 87 -32.24 -28.98 20.02
C PRO A 87 -31.74 -28.30 21.32
N ALA A 88 -30.49 -27.82 21.37
CA ALA A 88 -30.12 -26.78 22.35
C ALA A 88 -28.81 -26.07 22.00
N GLN A 89 -28.87 -24.75 22.13
CA GLN A 89 -27.79 -23.79 22.07
C GLN A 89 -26.96 -23.83 23.36
N SER A 90 -25.63 -23.65 23.25
CA SER A 90 -24.80 -22.95 24.24
C SER A 90 -23.33 -22.91 23.77
N GLU A 91 -22.86 -21.72 23.38
CA GLU A 91 -21.45 -21.29 23.52
C GLU A 91 -21.13 -21.07 25.03
N PRO A 92 -19.90 -20.68 25.47
CA PRO A 92 -18.58 -20.58 24.81
C PRO A 92 -17.42 -21.20 25.65
N ALA A 93 -16.24 -21.45 25.05
CA ALA A 93 -14.96 -21.35 25.78
C ALA A 93 -13.71 -21.40 24.86
N ALA A 94 -12.94 -20.33 24.94
CA ALA A 94 -11.49 -20.15 24.83
C ALA A 94 -10.55 -21.34 24.47
N ALA A 95 -9.65 -21.08 23.50
CA ALA A 95 -8.18 -21.21 23.57
C ALA A 95 -7.64 -20.98 22.14
N SER A 96 -7.00 -19.85 21.82
CA SER A 96 -5.64 -19.40 22.17
C SER A 96 -4.52 -20.10 21.37
N GLN A 97 -3.65 -19.24 20.83
CA GLN A 97 -2.32 -19.45 20.23
C GLN A 97 -2.31 -19.91 18.76
N ALA A 98 -1.40 -19.52 17.87
CA ALA A 98 -0.31 -18.52 17.73
C ALA A 98 0.45 -19.03 16.47
N GLY A 99 1.11 -18.27 15.59
CA GLY A 99 1.39 -16.85 15.49
C GLY A 99 2.14 -16.61 14.17
N SER A 100 2.56 -15.36 13.95
CA SER A 100 3.84 -15.08 13.31
C SER A 100 4.24 -13.65 13.65
N GLN A 101 5.40 -13.54 14.27
CA GLN A 101 6.05 -12.33 14.76
C GLN A 101 6.56 -11.47 13.59
N ALA A 102 6.45 -10.15 13.75
CA ALA A 102 7.42 -9.21 13.18
C ALA A 102 8.07 -8.47 14.34
N ALA A 103 9.37 -8.69 14.50
CA ALA A 103 10.22 -8.07 15.49
C ALA A 103 10.60 -6.65 15.08
N ALA A 104 10.58 -5.74 16.06
CA ALA A 104 11.28 -4.47 16.06
C ALA A 104 12.36 -4.50 17.16
N PRO A 105 13.48 -3.80 16.99
CA PRO A 105 14.25 -3.26 18.11
C PRO A 105 14.21 -1.72 18.06
N ALA A 106 14.42 -0.95 19.13
CA ALA A 106 14.47 -1.17 20.57
C ALA A 106 14.45 0.24 21.20
N ASP A 107 13.89 0.34 22.40
CA ASP A 107 13.91 1.51 23.27
C ASP A 107 15.33 1.89 23.71
N ALA A 108 15.55 3.20 23.93
CA ALA A 108 16.45 3.67 24.97
C ALA A 108 16.01 5.05 25.49
N ALA A 109 15.89 5.12 26.82
CA ALA A 109 15.82 6.31 27.69
C ALA A 109 14.46 7.01 27.88
N ALA A 110 13.63 6.44 28.76
CA ALA A 110 12.70 7.21 29.59
C ALA A 110 12.45 6.51 30.93
N ALA A 111 13.23 6.86 31.95
CA ALA A 111 12.83 6.85 33.37
C ALA A 111 13.98 7.35 34.25
N GLU A 112 13.87 8.56 34.79
CA GLU A 112 14.30 8.90 36.15
C GLU A 112 13.82 10.33 36.51
N GLY A 113 13.28 10.50 37.73
CA GLY A 113 13.20 11.81 38.38
C GLY A 113 11.80 12.41 38.64
N ALA A 114 10.87 11.63 39.17
CA ALA A 114 9.73 12.18 39.92
C ALA A 114 10.12 12.32 41.39
N GLU A 115 10.71 13.45 41.79
CA GLU A 115 10.86 13.89 43.19
C GLU A 115 11.41 15.34 43.20
N ALA A 116 10.53 16.34 43.21
CA ALA A 116 10.87 17.73 43.56
C ALA A 116 9.60 18.57 43.79
N THR A 117 8.77 18.16 44.75
CA THR A 117 7.72 19.01 45.32
C THR A 117 7.78 18.99 46.84
N GLU A 118 8.95 19.29 47.41
CA GLU A 118 9.06 19.55 48.84
C GLU A 118 10.36 20.33 49.12
N GLY A 119 10.26 21.66 49.18
CA GLY A 119 11.44 22.50 49.37
C GLY A 119 11.23 23.97 49.07
N LEU A 120 10.17 24.60 49.62
CA LEU A 120 10.02 26.06 49.60
C LEU A 120 9.12 26.61 50.72
N ARG A 121 9.14 25.95 51.90
CA ARG A 121 8.50 26.45 53.12
C ARG A 121 9.42 26.31 54.32
N GLU A 122 10.53 27.04 54.31
CA GLU A 122 11.19 27.54 55.51
C GLU A 122 12.43 28.32 55.08
N ILE A 123 12.39 29.64 55.18
CA ILE A 123 13.52 30.50 55.58
C ILE A 123 12.90 31.82 56.06
N GLY A 124 12.93 32.02 57.38
CA GLY A 124 13.43 33.28 57.93
C GLY A 124 12.43 34.41 58.21
N LEU A 125 11.50 34.20 59.14
CA LEU A 125 11.05 35.28 60.03
C LEU A 125 11.98 35.33 61.25
N ASN A 126 12.89 36.29 61.32
CA ASN A 126 13.25 36.89 62.60
C ASN A 126 13.75 38.33 62.44
N GLY A 127 13.29 39.19 63.35
CA GLY A 127 13.22 40.62 63.12
C GLY A 127 14.51 41.41 63.33
N ARG A 128 14.49 42.63 62.79
CA ARG A 128 15.19 43.77 63.38
C ARG A 128 14.39 45.05 63.18
N ARG A 129 13.85 45.56 64.29
CA ARG A 129 13.51 46.98 64.46
C ARG A 129 14.81 47.79 64.44
N GLY A 130 14.80 48.92 63.74
CA GLY A 130 15.77 49.99 64.00
C GLY A 130 15.98 50.91 62.81
N GLY A 131 15.71 52.20 63.02
CA GLY A 131 16.36 53.28 62.25
C GLY A 131 15.47 54.00 61.25
N GLY A 132 14.67 54.95 61.75
CA GLY A 132 14.20 56.04 60.90
C GLY A 132 15.37 56.95 60.54
N HIS A 133 15.54 57.23 59.25
CA HIS A 133 16.28 58.39 58.79
C HIS A 133 15.47 59.14 57.74
N HIS A 134 15.04 60.33 58.16
CA HIS A 134 14.56 61.39 57.30
C HIS A 134 15.69 61.85 56.37
N HIS A 135 15.44 61.82 55.06
CA HIS A 135 16.06 62.80 54.16
C HIS A 135 15.02 63.37 53.20
N ARG A 136 14.95 64.69 53.22
CA ARG A 136 14.02 65.57 52.53
C ARG A 136 14.87 66.41 51.57
N GLY A 137 14.50 66.47 50.29
CA GLY A 137 14.92 67.58 49.44
C GLY A 137 15.10 67.29 47.94
N GLY A 138 14.12 67.74 47.15
CA GLY A 138 14.39 68.50 45.91
C GLY A 138 14.47 67.72 44.58
N PRO A 139 14.18 68.40 43.44
CA PRO A 139 13.32 67.86 42.37
C PRO A 139 14.03 67.65 41.02
N ASP A 140 13.22 67.28 40.01
CA ASP A 140 13.49 67.26 38.56
C ASP A 140 14.08 65.97 37.97
N HIS A 141 13.22 64.95 37.87
CA HIS A 141 13.37 63.96 36.81
C HIS A 141 12.90 64.59 35.49
N GLY A 142 13.86 65.11 34.73
CA GLY A 142 13.70 65.44 33.32
C GLY A 142 13.05 64.29 32.56
N GLY A 143 12.18 64.65 31.62
CA GLY A 143 11.37 63.74 30.84
C GLY A 143 12.17 62.56 30.29
N VAL A 144 11.88 61.37 30.81
CA VAL A 144 12.18 60.12 30.13
C VAL A 144 11.27 60.09 28.91
N GLN A 145 11.85 60.41 27.75
CA GLN A 145 11.23 60.07 26.47
C GLN A 145 10.85 58.59 26.54
N PRO A 146 9.64 58.17 26.10
CA PRO A 146 9.36 56.76 25.92
C PRO A 146 10.31 56.27 24.84
N GLY A 147 11.42 55.65 25.27
CA GLY A 147 12.34 54.95 24.41
C GLY A 147 11.51 53.98 23.58
N ALA A 148 11.60 54.13 22.26
CA ALA A 148 10.89 53.32 21.29
C ALA A 148 10.92 51.86 21.76
N ALA A 149 9.73 51.29 22.00
CA ALA A 149 9.60 49.88 22.31
C ALA A 149 10.44 49.10 21.28
N PRO A 150 11.29 48.15 21.71
CA PRO A 150 12.00 47.32 20.77
C PRO A 150 10.95 46.71 19.85
N GLN A 151 11.02 47.07 18.58
CA GLN A 151 10.15 46.50 17.56
C GLN A 151 10.54 45.02 17.49
N THR A 152 9.90 44.19 18.30
CA THR A 152 9.84 42.76 18.06
C THR A 152 9.18 42.63 16.71
N ALA A 153 9.99 42.54 15.65
CA ALA A 153 9.52 42.17 14.34
C ALA A 153 8.79 40.84 14.53
N ALA A 154 7.46 40.89 14.53
CA ALA A 154 6.65 39.70 14.63
C ALA A 154 7.01 38.83 13.43
N HIS A 155 7.68 37.70 13.68
CA HIS A 155 7.92 36.72 12.63
C HIS A 155 6.56 36.29 12.08
N ASP A 156 6.37 36.45 10.77
CA ASP A 156 5.14 36.04 10.10
C ASP A 156 5.09 34.51 10.03
N LEU A 157 4.35 33.91 10.97
CA LEU A 157 4.12 32.46 11.03
C LEU A 157 2.98 32.01 10.10
N SER A 158 2.59 32.83 9.12
CA SER A 158 1.70 32.39 8.05
C SER A 158 2.36 31.24 7.25
N PRO A 159 1.57 30.33 6.65
CA PRO A 159 2.12 29.28 5.79
C PRO A 159 2.98 29.82 4.64
N GLU A 160 2.63 31.01 4.14
CA GLU A 160 3.41 31.71 3.12
C GLU A 160 4.75 32.24 3.67
N GLY A 161 4.73 32.88 4.84
CA GLY A 161 5.92 33.38 5.53
C GLY A 161 6.92 32.27 5.83
N MET A 162 6.43 31.16 6.41
CA MET A 162 7.23 29.95 6.68
C MET A 162 7.79 29.34 5.39
N TYR A 163 7.02 29.26 4.30
CA TYR A 163 7.56 28.75 3.04
C TYR A 163 8.66 29.65 2.47
N ARG A 164 8.53 30.98 2.56
CA ARG A 164 9.56 31.90 2.04
C ARG A 164 10.85 31.84 2.84
N GLN A 165 10.77 31.72 4.16
CA GLN A 165 11.92 31.63 5.07
C GLN A 165 12.59 30.25 5.07
N ALA A 166 11.90 29.20 4.63
CA ALA A 166 12.43 27.85 4.60
C ALA A 166 13.72 27.67 3.78
N ASP A 167 14.56 26.76 4.27
CA ASP A 167 15.74 26.26 3.57
C ASP A 167 15.36 25.61 2.22
N ALA A 168 16.28 25.66 1.26
CA ALA A 168 16.05 25.13 -0.09
C ALA A 168 15.63 23.64 -0.08
N VAL A 169 16.20 22.84 0.81
CA VAL A 169 15.85 21.41 0.94
C VAL A 169 14.44 21.24 1.49
N VAL A 170 14.09 22.00 2.53
CA VAL A 170 12.74 21.96 3.14
C VAL A 170 11.68 22.41 2.12
N LYS A 171 11.96 23.45 1.33
CA LYS A 171 11.12 23.87 0.21
C LYS A 171 10.91 22.75 -0.81
N ALA A 172 11.96 22.03 -1.19
CA ALA A 172 11.87 20.91 -2.12
C ALA A 172 11.00 19.77 -1.56
N VAL A 173 11.16 19.44 -0.27
CA VAL A 173 10.32 18.46 0.44
C VAL A 173 8.83 18.86 0.40
N MET A 174 8.52 20.12 0.73
CA MET A 174 7.14 20.61 0.73
C MET A 174 6.51 20.57 -0.67
N ILE A 175 7.25 20.97 -1.71
CA ILE A 175 6.77 20.92 -3.11
C ILE A 175 6.51 19.47 -3.54
N LEU A 176 7.44 18.56 -3.25
CA LEU A 176 7.30 17.14 -3.57
C LEU A 176 6.04 16.54 -2.94
N LEU A 177 5.81 16.82 -1.64
CA LEU A 177 4.63 16.35 -0.93
C LEU A 177 3.33 16.96 -1.47
N ALA A 178 3.35 18.24 -1.86
CA ALA A 178 2.20 18.89 -2.48
C ALA A 178 1.85 18.25 -3.83
N VAL A 179 2.84 17.92 -4.67
CA VAL A 179 2.64 17.19 -5.93
C VAL A 179 2.09 15.79 -5.66
N ALA A 180 2.62 15.07 -4.68
CA ALA A 180 2.12 13.75 -4.29
C ALA A 180 0.66 13.78 -3.82
N ALA A 181 0.28 14.80 -3.04
CA ALA A 181 -1.10 15.03 -2.63
C ALA A 181 -2.02 15.32 -3.83
N PHE A 182 -1.58 16.16 -4.77
CA PHE A 182 -2.32 16.46 -5.99
C PHE A 182 -2.54 15.21 -6.87
N LEU A 183 -1.50 14.39 -7.05
CA LEU A 183 -1.60 13.11 -7.77
C LEU A 183 -2.60 12.15 -7.10
N THR A 184 -2.60 12.08 -5.77
CA THR A 184 -3.53 11.24 -4.98
C THR A 184 -4.99 11.59 -5.29
N TRP A 185 -5.34 12.88 -5.25
CA TRP A 185 -6.70 13.35 -5.58
C TRP A 185 -7.07 13.14 -7.05
N THR A 186 -6.10 13.33 -7.95
CA THR A 186 -6.30 13.06 -9.38
C THR A 186 -6.64 11.59 -9.61
N ILE A 187 -5.84 10.67 -9.07
CA ILE A 187 -6.06 9.23 -9.19
C ILE A 187 -7.41 8.85 -8.58
N PHE A 188 -7.79 9.43 -7.44
CA PHE A 188 -9.07 9.20 -6.81
C PHE A 188 -10.25 9.42 -7.75
N VAL A 189 -10.32 10.58 -8.40
CA VAL A 189 -11.44 10.91 -9.30
C VAL A 189 -11.51 9.95 -10.48
N PHE A 190 -10.39 9.71 -11.17
CA PHE A 190 -10.36 8.81 -12.32
C PHE A 190 -10.70 7.36 -11.94
N LYS A 191 -10.14 6.85 -10.84
CA LYS A 191 -10.36 5.47 -10.39
C LYS A 191 -11.76 5.24 -9.88
N MET A 192 -12.38 6.22 -9.24
CA MET A 192 -13.77 6.12 -8.80
C MET A 192 -14.69 5.84 -9.98
N ILE A 193 -14.52 6.59 -11.07
CA ILE A 193 -15.32 6.44 -12.29
C ILE A 193 -14.99 5.11 -12.99
N GLU A 194 -13.70 4.79 -13.17
CA GLU A 194 -13.25 3.57 -13.86
C GLU A 194 -13.76 2.30 -13.16
N ILE A 195 -13.54 2.18 -11.86
CA ILE A 195 -13.96 1.01 -11.06
C ILE A 195 -15.48 0.96 -10.95
N GLY A 196 -16.14 2.11 -10.79
CA GLY A 196 -17.61 2.20 -10.75
C GLY A 196 -18.25 1.61 -12.00
N PHE A 197 -17.82 2.06 -13.19
CA PHE A 197 -18.31 1.51 -14.46
C PHE A 197 -17.94 0.05 -14.66
N ALA A 198 -16.72 -0.37 -14.29
CA ALA A 198 -16.30 -1.76 -14.40
C ALA A 198 -17.19 -2.70 -13.56
N LYS A 199 -17.47 -2.34 -12.31
CA LYS A 199 -18.36 -3.10 -11.41
C LYS A 199 -19.79 -3.16 -11.94
N ALA A 200 -20.33 -2.04 -12.42
CA ALA A 200 -21.69 -1.99 -12.97
C ALA A 200 -21.83 -2.89 -14.21
N ARG A 201 -20.84 -2.88 -15.11
CA ARG A 201 -20.82 -3.72 -16.31
C ARG A 201 -20.69 -5.20 -15.96
N ALA A 202 -19.75 -5.57 -15.09
CA ALA A 202 -19.56 -6.95 -14.66
C ALA A 202 -20.84 -7.53 -14.01
N ARG A 203 -21.47 -6.80 -13.08
CA ARG A 203 -22.74 -7.19 -12.47
C ARG A 203 -23.86 -7.39 -13.49
N ARG A 204 -23.97 -6.49 -14.47
CA ARG A 204 -24.97 -6.61 -15.52
C ARG A 204 -24.72 -7.86 -16.38
N ALA A 205 -23.47 -8.09 -16.79
CA ALA A 205 -23.12 -9.25 -17.60
C ALA A 205 -23.35 -10.56 -16.85
N ALA A 206 -22.96 -10.65 -15.57
CA ALA A 206 -23.22 -11.81 -14.72
C ALA A 206 -24.72 -12.15 -14.65
N ARG A 207 -25.60 -11.14 -14.51
CA ARG A 207 -27.05 -11.33 -14.52
C ARG A 207 -27.58 -11.81 -15.86
N LEU A 208 -27.07 -11.29 -16.98
CA LEU A 208 -27.48 -11.72 -18.33
C LEU A 208 -27.06 -13.18 -18.57
N LEU A 209 -25.80 -13.52 -18.28
CA LEU A 209 -25.27 -14.88 -18.44
C LEU A 209 -25.99 -15.88 -17.55
N THR A 210 -26.30 -15.52 -16.30
CA THR A 210 -26.98 -16.43 -15.37
C THR A 210 -28.43 -16.74 -15.81
N ARG A 211 -29.08 -15.82 -16.53
CA ARG A 211 -30.48 -15.98 -16.97
C ARG A 211 -30.61 -16.56 -18.37
N ALA A 212 -29.52 -16.63 -19.13
CA ALA A 212 -29.58 -17.07 -20.52
C ALA A 212 -29.92 -18.57 -20.64
N PRO A 213 -30.72 -18.95 -21.65
CA PRO A 213 -31.07 -20.35 -21.90
C PRO A 213 -29.96 -21.13 -22.62
N SER A 214 -29.02 -20.46 -23.29
CA SER A 214 -27.85 -21.08 -23.93
C SER A 214 -26.70 -20.08 -24.03
N LEU A 215 -25.50 -20.56 -24.33
CA LEU A 215 -24.33 -19.71 -24.54
C LEU A 215 -24.52 -18.77 -25.73
N GLU A 216 -25.12 -19.25 -26.81
CA GLU A 216 -25.41 -18.45 -28.01
C GLU A 216 -26.38 -17.30 -27.68
N ALA A 217 -27.47 -17.58 -26.93
CA ALA A 217 -28.42 -16.57 -26.50
C ALA A 217 -27.73 -15.52 -25.60
N ALA A 218 -26.86 -15.94 -24.69
CA ALA A 218 -26.10 -15.04 -23.85
C ALA A 218 -25.18 -14.10 -24.66
N VAL A 219 -24.48 -14.64 -25.66
CA VAL A 219 -23.61 -13.85 -26.55
C VAL A 219 -24.43 -12.81 -27.31
N ARG A 220 -25.61 -13.19 -27.81
CA ARG A 220 -26.54 -12.30 -28.52
C ARG A 220 -27.02 -11.15 -27.62
N ASP A 221 -27.42 -11.45 -26.38
CA ASP A 221 -27.92 -10.47 -25.41
C ASP A 221 -26.82 -9.51 -24.90
N LEU A 222 -25.59 -10.00 -24.81
CA LEU A 222 -24.42 -9.19 -24.47
C LEU A 222 -24.01 -8.28 -25.65
N GLY A 223 -24.22 -8.73 -26.89
CA GLY A 223 -23.92 -8.00 -28.12
C GLY A 223 -22.44 -7.63 -28.26
N GLU A 224 -22.16 -6.59 -29.04
CA GLU A 224 -20.79 -6.10 -29.38
C GLU A 224 -20.12 -5.29 -28.26
N ARG A 225 -20.43 -5.58 -27.00
CA ARG A 225 -19.84 -4.89 -25.86
C ARG A 225 -18.37 -5.27 -25.70
N ARG A 226 -17.53 -4.26 -25.48
CA ARG A 226 -16.09 -4.41 -25.22
C ARG A 226 -15.75 -4.66 -23.74
N ASP A 227 -16.71 -5.11 -22.92
CA ASP A 227 -16.43 -5.46 -21.51
C ASP A 227 -15.88 -6.90 -21.37
N PRO A 228 -15.08 -7.19 -20.33
CA PRO A 228 -14.41 -8.48 -20.20
C PRO A 228 -15.34 -9.68 -20.12
N ALA A 229 -16.50 -9.56 -19.48
CA ALA A 229 -17.47 -10.66 -19.38
C ALA A 229 -18.10 -10.99 -20.74
N ALA A 230 -18.44 -9.97 -21.53
CA ALA A 230 -18.90 -10.17 -22.91
C ALA A 230 -17.82 -10.81 -23.80
N PHE A 231 -16.56 -10.41 -23.61
CA PHE A 231 -15.43 -11.05 -24.30
C PHE A 231 -15.26 -12.52 -23.90
N MET A 232 -15.36 -12.87 -22.61
CA MET A 232 -15.32 -14.27 -22.16
C MET A 232 -16.38 -15.11 -22.86
N ALA A 233 -17.65 -14.67 -22.84
CA ALA A 233 -18.75 -15.42 -23.45
C ALA A 233 -18.55 -15.63 -24.95
N ARG A 234 -18.11 -14.60 -25.69
CA ARG A 234 -17.81 -14.71 -27.13
C ARG A 234 -16.64 -15.63 -27.42
N ALA A 235 -15.54 -15.50 -26.67
CA ALA A 235 -14.36 -16.33 -26.87
C ALA A 235 -14.66 -17.81 -26.59
N ILE A 236 -15.47 -18.10 -25.56
CA ILE A 236 -15.91 -19.47 -25.27
C ILE A 236 -16.82 -19.99 -26.39
N HIS A 237 -17.75 -19.17 -26.90
CA HIS A 237 -18.64 -19.57 -27.98
C HIS A 237 -17.91 -19.83 -29.30
N GLU A 238 -16.92 -18.99 -29.62
CA GLU A 238 -16.05 -19.19 -30.77
C GLU A 238 -15.22 -20.48 -30.62
N GLU A 239 -14.68 -20.73 -29.44
CA GLU A 239 -13.92 -21.95 -29.15
C GLU A 239 -14.79 -23.22 -29.24
N TYR A 240 -16.05 -23.14 -28.79
CA TYR A 240 -17.03 -24.20 -28.96
C TYR A 240 -17.27 -24.51 -30.44
N GLY A 241 -17.53 -23.49 -31.27
CA GLY A 241 -17.74 -23.66 -32.71
C GLY A 241 -16.52 -24.23 -33.45
N ARG A 242 -15.30 -23.86 -33.04
CA ARG A 242 -14.06 -24.44 -33.61
C ARG A 242 -13.82 -25.89 -33.20
N SER A 243 -14.25 -26.25 -32.00
CA SER A 243 -14.07 -27.60 -31.46
C SER A 243 -15.18 -28.55 -31.90
N ASP A 244 -16.27 -28.03 -32.44
CA ASP A 244 -17.52 -28.74 -32.72
C ASP A 244 -17.32 -30.02 -33.55
N ALA A 245 -16.47 -29.96 -34.58
CA ALA A 245 -16.18 -31.08 -35.48
C ALA A 245 -15.43 -32.25 -34.83
N VAL A 246 -14.77 -32.03 -33.69
CA VAL A 246 -13.90 -33.01 -33.03
C VAL A 246 -14.53 -33.56 -31.73
N LEU A 247 -15.63 -32.96 -31.28
CA LEU A 247 -16.30 -33.33 -30.02
C LEU A 247 -16.77 -34.80 -30.01
N ASP A 248 -17.25 -35.31 -31.14
CA ASP A 248 -17.81 -36.67 -31.22
C ASP A 248 -16.73 -37.76 -31.05
N GLY A 249 -15.47 -37.44 -31.38
CA GLY A 249 -14.34 -38.38 -31.28
C GLY A 249 -13.41 -38.16 -30.09
N ALA A 250 -13.10 -36.91 -29.75
CA ALA A 250 -12.17 -36.57 -28.67
C ALA A 250 -12.84 -36.26 -27.33
N GLY A 251 -14.17 -36.14 -27.31
CA GLY A 251 -14.94 -35.74 -26.14
C GLY A 251 -14.81 -34.25 -25.79
N ALA A 252 -15.54 -33.84 -24.76
CA ALA A 252 -15.70 -32.44 -24.39
C ALA A 252 -14.65 -31.89 -23.40
N GLU A 253 -13.78 -32.75 -22.87
CA GLU A 253 -12.92 -32.37 -21.73
C GLU A 253 -11.91 -31.28 -22.10
N GLY A 254 -11.20 -31.45 -23.22
CA GLY A 254 -10.24 -30.44 -23.68
C GLY A 254 -10.89 -29.08 -24.01
N LEU A 255 -12.16 -29.08 -24.47
CA LEU A 255 -12.91 -27.84 -24.68
C LEU A 255 -13.22 -27.15 -23.35
N LYS A 256 -13.64 -27.89 -22.32
CA LYS A 256 -13.91 -27.36 -20.98
C LYS A 256 -12.63 -26.76 -20.37
N GLU A 257 -11.50 -27.44 -20.49
CA GLU A 257 -10.19 -26.94 -20.05
C GLU A 257 -9.79 -25.62 -20.74
N ARG A 258 -9.93 -25.55 -22.08
CA ARG A 258 -9.65 -24.33 -22.84
C ARG A 258 -10.59 -23.19 -22.45
N ALA A 259 -11.87 -23.47 -22.22
CA ALA A 259 -12.83 -22.48 -21.77
C ALA A 259 -12.48 -21.92 -20.38
N VAL A 260 -12.08 -22.78 -19.43
CA VAL A 260 -11.59 -22.36 -18.10
C VAL A 260 -10.33 -21.50 -18.23
N SER A 261 -9.39 -21.89 -19.11
CA SER A 261 -8.18 -21.12 -19.40
C SER A 261 -8.48 -19.73 -19.96
N ILE A 262 -9.46 -19.61 -20.88
CA ILE A 262 -9.93 -18.33 -21.42
C ILE A 262 -10.45 -17.42 -20.28
N VAL A 263 -11.32 -17.94 -19.42
CA VAL A 263 -11.87 -17.19 -18.28
C VAL A 263 -10.75 -16.71 -17.36
N GLY A 264 -9.84 -17.60 -16.97
CA GLY A 264 -8.71 -17.26 -16.09
C GLY A 264 -7.82 -16.16 -16.67
N ARG A 265 -7.48 -16.25 -17.96
CA ARG A 265 -6.66 -15.23 -18.64
C ARG A 265 -7.36 -13.88 -18.70
N VAL A 266 -8.65 -13.85 -19.03
CA VAL A 266 -9.39 -12.58 -19.15
C VAL A 266 -9.61 -11.95 -17.77
N ASP A 267 -9.88 -12.73 -16.72
CA ASP A 267 -10.00 -12.24 -15.34
C ASP A 267 -8.69 -11.60 -14.86
N ALA A 268 -7.56 -12.30 -15.06
CA ALA A 268 -6.25 -11.81 -14.70
C ALA A 268 -5.90 -10.50 -15.42
N GLN A 269 -6.14 -10.43 -16.73
CA GLN A 269 -5.89 -9.21 -17.51
C GLN A 269 -6.79 -8.05 -17.10
N ALA A 270 -8.08 -8.30 -16.86
CA ALA A 270 -9.03 -7.26 -16.46
C ALA A 270 -8.70 -6.70 -15.06
N THR A 271 -8.37 -7.59 -14.12
CA THR A 271 -7.94 -7.21 -12.77
C THR A 271 -6.63 -6.43 -12.79
N ALA A 272 -5.64 -6.86 -13.58
CA ALA A 272 -4.37 -6.17 -13.72
C ALA A 272 -4.54 -4.75 -14.29
N ARG A 273 -5.45 -4.55 -15.25
CA ARG A 273 -5.77 -3.21 -15.79
C ARG A 273 -6.32 -2.28 -14.72
N LEU A 274 -7.25 -2.74 -13.88
CA LEU A 274 -7.81 -1.90 -12.80
C LEU A 274 -6.78 -1.58 -11.71
N ARG A 275 -5.78 -2.44 -11.50
CA ARG A 275 -4.67 -2.18 -10.55
C ARG A 275 -3.67 -1.13 -11.03
N ARG A 276 -3.65 -0.75 -12.31
CA ARG A 276 -2.74 0.30 -12.82
C ARG A 276 -2.97 1.61 -12.08
N GLY A 277 -1.90 2.29 -11.68
CA GLY A 277 -1.97 3.55 -10.91
C GLY A 277 -2.17 3.36 -9.39
N MET A 278 -2.55 2.17 -8.92
CA MET A 278 -2.64 1.88 -7.48
C MET A 278 -1.28 1.91 -6.79
N GLY A 279 -0.20 1.60 -7.51
CA GLY A 279 1.17 1.66 -6.99
C GLY A 279 1.55 3.06 -6.51
N VAL A 280 1.13 4.11 -7.21
CA VAL A 280 1.41 5.50 -6.80
C VAL A 280 0.75 5.82 -5.46
N LEU A 281 -0.52 5.45 -5.28
CA LEU A 281 -1.22 5.63 -4.01
C LEU A 281 -0.54 4.86 -2.87
N ALA A 282 -0.10 3.63 -3.13
CA ALA A 282 0.61 2.81 -2.15
C ALA A 282 1.94 3.46 -1.75
N THR A 283 2.74 3.89 -2.71
CA THR A 283 4.04 4.53 -2.48
C THR A 283 3.89 5.87 -1.77
N VAL A 284 2.95 6.72 -2.19
CA VAL A 284 2.69 8.01 -1.50
C VAL A 284 2.26 7.73 -0.06
N GLY A 285 1.31 6.81 0.14
CA GLY A 285 0.85 6.42 1.47
C GLY A 285 1.95 5.91 2.40
N SER A 286 2.92 5.15 1.87
CA SER A 286 3.99 4.57 2.69
C SER A 286 5.22 5.48 2.84
N VAL A 287 5.54 6.32 1.86
CA VAL A 287 6.80 7.09 1.82
C VAL A 287 6.61 8.54 2.29
N SER A 288 5.45 9.17 2.07
CA SER A 288 5.22 10.57 2.43
C SER A 288 5.48 10.93 3.90
N PRO A 289 5.15 10.09 4.91
CA PRO A 289 5.48 10.39 6.30
C PRO A 289 6.98 10.49 6.54
N PHE A 290 7.78 9.63 5.91
CA PHE A 290 9.24 9.62 6.04
C PHE A 290 9.88 10.79 5.30
N VAL A 291 9.30 11.21 4.18
CA VAL A 291 9.73 12.43 3.48
C VAL A 291 9.48 13.67 4.33
N GLY A 292 8.34 13.74 5.02
CA GLY A 292 8.06 14.79 6.01
C GLY A 292 9.04 14.76 7.18
N LEU A 293 9.28 13.57 7.75
CA LEU A 293 10.25 13.36 8.83
C LEU A 293 11.66 13.81 8.43
N PHE A 294 12.09 13.49 7.21
CA PHE A 294 13.36 13.98 6.66
C PHE A 294 13.41 15.52 6.67
N GLY A 295 12.33 16.18 6.25
CA GLY A 295 12.19 17.65 6.33
C GLY A 295 12.35 18.18 7.76
N THR A 296 11.76 17.52 8.77
CA THR A 296 11.96 17.92 10.17
C THR A 296 13.40 17.79 10.63
N VAL A 297 14.05 16.65 10.35
CA VAL A 297 15.42 16.39 10.77
C VAL A 297 16.36 17.43 10.15
N TRP A 298 16.16 17.73 8.86
CA TRP A 298 16.96 18.73 8.17
C TRP A 298 16.76 20.14 8.75
N GLY A 299 15.52 20.59 8.96
CA GLY A 299 15.27 21.93 9.47
C GLY A 299 15.73 22.13 10.92
N ILE A 300 15.59 21.10 11.77
CA ILE A 300 16.11 21.14 13.14
C ILE A 300 17.66 21.17 13.12
N MET A 301 18.30 20.38 12.26
CA MET A 301 19.76 20.41 12.09
C MET A 301 20.24 21.82 11.68
N ASN A 302 19.61 22.45 10.68
CA ASN A 302 19.96 23.80 10.26
C ASN A 302 19.73 24.85 11.37
N SER A 303 18.69 24.67 12.17
CA SER A 303 18.42 25.54 13.32
C SER A 303 19.54 25.46 14.37
N PHE A 304 20.06 24.25 14.66
CA PHE A 304 21.19 24.08 15.58
C PHE A 304 22.50 24.64 15.02
N ILE A 305 22.75 24.53 13.72
CA ILE A 305 23.90 25.18 13.07
C ILE A 305 23.84 26.70 13.27
N GLY A 306 22.67 27.32 13.09
CA GLY A 306 22.49 28.76 13.34
C GLY A 306 22.76 29.21 14.78
N ILE A 307 22.46 28.37 15.78
CA ILE A 307 22.83 28.65 17.19
C ILE A 307 24.36 28.64 17.34
N ALA A 308 25.03 27.62 16.76
CA ALA A 308 26.47 27.48 16.86
C ALA A 308 27.22 28.64 16.19
N GLU A 309 26.74 29.11 15.04
CA GLU A 309 27.33 30.23 14.29
C GLU A 309 27.08 31.59 14.95
N SER A 310 25.87 31.80 15.50
CA SER A 310 25.52 33.07 16.15
C SER A 310 26.12 33.22 17.54
N GLY A 311 26.50 32.11 18.19
CA GLY A 311 27.02 32.10 19.56
C GLY A 311 26.00 32.56 20.61
N THR A 312 24.71 32.67 20.25
CA THR A 312 23.64 33.08 21.17
C THR A 312 22.66 31.94 21.38
N THR A 313 22.19 31.76 22.61
CA THR A 313 21.12 30.79 22.95
C THR A 313 19.72 31.40 22.79
N ASN A 314 19.59 32.50 22.05
CA ASN A 314 18.31 33.18 21.90
C ASN A 314 17.35 32.34 21.06
N LEU A 315 16.32 31.78 21.72
CA LEU A 315 15.30 30.94 21.10
C LEU A 315 14.52 31.63 19.98
N ALA A 316 14.44 32.97 19.98
CA ALA A 316 13.74 33.72 18.94
C ALA A 316 14.38 33.53 17.55
N VAL A 317 15.69 33.27 17.49
CA VAL A 317 16.43 33.11 16.22
C VAL A 317 16.15 31.76 15.55
N VAL A 318 15.85 30.72 16.34
CA VAL A 318 15.62 29.36 15.83
C VAL A 318 14.16 28.95 15.74
N ALA A 319 13.27 29.62 16.45
CA ALA A 319 11.84 29.30 16.45
C ALA A 319 11.23 29.19 15.03
N PRO A 320 11.59 30.05 14.05
CA PRO A 320 11.07 29.91 12.68
C PRO A 320 11.50 28.60 11.99
N GLY A 321 12.78 28.23 12.06
CA GLY A 321 13.30 27.01 11.40
C GLY A 321 12.73 25.72 12.00
N ILE A 322 12.47 25.71 13.30
CA ILE A 322 11.79 24.59 13.97
C ILE A 322 10.32 24.51 13.54
N ALA A 323 9.63 25.65 13.43
CA ALA A 323 8.24 25.68 12.97
C ALA A 323 8.10 25.15 11.53
N GLU A 324 8.99 25.57 10.62
CA GLU A 324 9.03 25.10 9.23
C GLU A 324 9.31 23.60 9.13
N ALA A 325 10.26 23.10 9.93
CA ALA A 325 10.54 21.68 10.08
C ALA A 325 9.26 20.92 10.43
N LEU A 326 8.59 21.30 11.53
CA LEU A 326 7.36 20.63 11.99
C LEU A 326 6.24 20.70 10.94
N PHE A 327 6.16 21.81 10.20
CA PHE A 327 5.20 21.96 9.11
C PHE A 327 5.44 20.96 7.97
N ALA A 328 6.70 20.64 7.63
CA ALA A 328 7.02 19.63 6.62
C ALA A 328 6.47 18.23 7.00
N THR A 329 6.60 17.83 8.26
CA THR A 329 6.02 16.57 8.75
C THR A 329 4.49 16.59 8.73
N ALA A 330 3.87 17.71 9.10
CA ALA A 330 2.41 17.85 9.03
C ALA A 330 1.91 17.66 7.59
N ILE A 331 2.55 18.30 6.60
CA ILE A 331 2.22 18.11 5.18
C ILE A 331 2.43 16.65 4.75
N GLY A 332 3.49 16.00 5.23
CA GLY A 332 3.77 14.59 4.96
C GLY A 332 2.60 13.67 5.36
N LEU A 333 2.03 13.90 6.54
CA LEU A 333 0.84 13.18 7.01
C LEU A 333 -0.42 13.53 6.22
N VAL A 334 -0.62 14.81 5.88
CA VAL A 334 -1.75 15.26 5.06
C VAL A 334 -1.73 14.63 3.66
N ALA A 335 -0.54 14.37 3.10
CA ALA A 335 -0.41 13.65 1.84
C ALA A 335 -0.63 12.13 2.00
N ALA A 336 -0.09 11.53 3.07
CA ALA A 336 -0.10 10.08 3.29
C ALA A 336 -1.49 9.53 3.63
N ILE A 337 -2.21 10.17 4.55
CA ILE A 337 -3.47 9.64 5.10
C ILE A 337 -4.53 9.43 4.00
N PRO A 338 -4.84 10.43 3.13
CA PRO A 338 -5.79 10.23 2.05
C PRO A 338 -5.33 9.14 1.07
N ALA A 339 -4.03 9.08 0.75
CA ALA A 339 -3.48 8.09 -0.17
C ALA A 339 -3.74 6.66 0.31
N VAL A 340 -3.50 6.38 1.59
CA VAL A 340 -3.77 5.06 2.20
C VAL A 340 -5.27 4.73 2.22
N VAL A 341 -6.12 5.69 2.60
CA VAL A 341 -7.57 5.47 2.66
C VAL A 341 -8.12 5.16 1.26
N ILE A 342 -7.72 5.95 0.26
CA ILE A 342 -8.12 5.79 -1.13
C ILE A 342 -7.61 4.45 -1.70
N TYR A 343 -6.35 4.12 -1.45
CA TYR A 343 -5.75 2.84 -1.85
C TYR A 343 -6.56 1.65 -1.31
N ASN A 344 -6.87 1.66 -0.02
CA ASN A 344 -7.64 0.60 0.62
C ASN A 344 -9.07 0.53 0.09
N HIS A 345 -9.72 1.67 -0.15
CA HIS A 345 -11.04 1.73 -0.75
C HIS A 345 -11.08 1.06 -2.13
N PHE A 346 -10.15 1.42 -3.03
CA PHE A 346 -10.12 0.83 -4.37
C PHE A 346 -9.65 -0.62 -4.38
N THR A 347 -8.77 -1.04 -3.47
CA THR A 347 -8.39 -2.44 -3.32
C THR A 347 -9.60 -3.32 -3.02
N ARG A 348 -10.46 -2.90 -2.08
CA ARG A 348 -11.76 -3.55 -1.83
C ARG A 348 -12.70 -3.47 -3.04
N GLY A 349 -12.70 -2.32 -3.72
CA GLY A 349 -13.45 -2.11 -4.96
C GLY A 349 -13.12 -3.12 -6.05
N ILE A 350 -11.82 -3.37 -6.28
CA ILE A 350 -11.27 -4.31 -7.26
C ILE A 350 -11.56 -5.75 -6.85
N ALA A 351 -11.45 -6.10 -5.56
CA ALA A 351 -11.82 -7.43 -5.08
C ALA A 351 -13.30 -7.74 -5.37
N ALA A 352 -14.20 -6.79 -5.09
CA ALA A 352 -15.61 -6.94 -5.43
C ALA A 352 -15.85 -7.00 -6.95
N TYR A 353 -15.08 -6.28 -7.77
CA TYR A 353 -15.13 -6.42 -9.23
C TYR A 353 -14.76 -7.84 -9.68
N LYS A 354 -13.66 -8.39 -9.14
CA LYS A 354 -13.16 -9.73 -9.46
C LYS A 354 -14.22 -10.80 -9.18
N LEU A 355 -14.92 -10.71 -8.05
CA LEU A 355 -16.03 -11.62 -7.73
C LEU A 355 -17.13 -11.58 -8.80
N ASN A 356 -17.62 -10.38 -9.15
CA ASN A 356 -18.68 -10.25 -10.16
C ASN A 356 -18.22 -10.72 -11.56
N LEU A 357 -16.94 -10.54 -11.90
CA LEU A 357 -16.40 -11.03 -13.16
C LEU A 357 -16.25 -12.56 -13.15
N GLY A 358 -15.80 -13.13 -12.03
CA GLY A 358 -15.75 -14.57 -11.81
C GLY A 358 -17.12 -15.22 -11.90
N ASP A 359 -18.17 -14.63 -11.31
CA ASP A 359 -19.55 -15.10 -11.42
C ASP A 359 -20.03 -15.14 -12.87
N ALA A 360 -19.67 -14.13 -13.67
CA ALA A 360 -19.96 -14.10 -15.10
C ALA A 360 -19.23 -15.21 -15.86
N GLY A 361 -17.94 -15.41 -15.60
CA GLY A 361 -17.16 -16.50 -16.19
C GLY A 361 -17.72 -17.88 -15.84
N ALA A 362 -18.05 -18.12 -14.57
CA ALA A 362 -18.67 -19.35 -14.11
C ALA A 362 -20.06 -19.57 -14.72
N ALA A 363 -20.85 -18.52 -14.92
CA ALA A 363 -22.12 -18.61 -15.65
C ALA A 363 -21.90 -19.02 -17.11
N ALA A 364 -20.92 -18.43 -17.81
CA ALA A 364 -20.59 -18.80 -19.18
C ALA A 364 -20.14 -20.27 -19.29
N LEU A 365 -19.31 -20.76 -18.36
CA LEU A 365 -18.87 -22.16 -18.32
C LEU A 365 -20.01 -23.14 -18.06
N ARG A 366 -20.98 -22.76 -17.20
CA ARG A 366 -22.19 -23.57 -16.98
C ARG A 366 -23.07 -23.65 -18.22
N LEU A 367 -23.23 -22.54 -18.95
CA LEU A 367 -23.94 -22.53 -20.23
C LEU A 367 -23.25 -23.43 -21.25
N LEU A 368 -21.92 -23.33 -21.38
CA LEU A 368 -21.13 -24.20 -22.24
C LEU A 368 -21.34 -25.69 -21.91
N SER A 369 -21.21 -26.05 -20.62
CA SER A 369 -21.39 -27.44 -20.21
C SER A 369 -22.79 -27.95 -20.57
N ARG A 370 -23.82 -27.15 -20.31
CA ARG A 370 -25.21 -27.51 -20.64
C ARG A 370 -25.43 -27.65 -22.15
N ASP A 371 -24.86 -26.76 -22.96
CA ASP A 371 -24.98 -26.82 -24.42
C ASP A 371 -24.29 -28.08 -24.99
N ILE A 372 -23.15 -28.48 -24.42
CA ILE A 372 -22.46 -29.74 -24.75
C ILE A 372 -23.34 -30.96 -24.39
N ASP A 373 -23.94 -30.97 -23.19
CA ASP A 373 -24.78 -32.09 -22.76
C ASP A 373 -26.00 -32.25 -23.69
N PHE A 374 -26.65 -31.15 -24.09
CA PHE A 374 -27.74 -31.17 -25.05
C PHE A 374 -27.31 -31.58 -26.46
N ARG A 375 -26.06 -31.33 -26.87
CA ARG A 375 -25.51 -31.83 -28.14
C ARG A 375 -25.42 -33.35 -28.12
N HIS A 376 -24.87 -33.95 -27.07
CA HIS A 376 -24.76 -35.41 -26.96
C HIS A 376 -26.12 -36.10 -27.05
N LEU A 377 -27.17 -35.51 -26.48
CA LEU A 377 -28.53 -36.05 -26.57
C LEU A 377 -29.16 -35.99 -27.97
N LYS A 378 -28.67 -35.12 -28.86
CA LYS A 378 -29.14 -35.02 -30.26
C LYS A 378 -28.35 -35.87 -31.24
N GLY A 379 -27.13 -36.27 -30.87
CA GLY A 379 -26.23 -37.07 -31.71
C GLY A 379 -26.40 -38.59 -31.57
N ASN A 380 -27.06 -39.05 -30.50
CA ASN A 380 -27.52 -40.43 -30.32
C ASN A 380 -28.95 -40.64 -30.83
#